data_AF-A0A0T6LM79-F1
#
_entry.id   AF-A0A0T6LM79-F1
#
_cell.length_a   1.000
_cell.length_b   1.000
_cell.length_c   1.000
_cell.angle_alpha   90.00
_cell.angle_beta   90.00
_cell.angle_gamma   90.00
#
_symmetry.space_group_name_H-M   'P 1'
#
loop_
_entity.id
_entity.type
_entity.pdbx_description
1 polymer ?
#
loop_
_entity_poly.entity_id
_entity_poly.type
_entity_poly.pdbx_seq_one_letter_code
_entity_poly.pdbx_strand_id
1 'polypeptide(L)'
;MSRWRRAGGSFPVGWSVLLWLFPVITRSGFVYFTDRGIEELEQRRGEEEVTFEWLAERLREFVDLNPEFEVPVERLATWLARLDDE
;
A
#
# COMPACT_ATOMS: atom_id res chain seq x y z
N MET A 1 3.00 -45.13 49.95
CA MET A 1 3.84 -44.88 51.14
C MET A 1 5.18 -44.35 50.65
N SER A 2 5.21 -43.07 50.26
CA SER A 2 6.41 -42.34 49.79
C SER A 2 6.27 -40.88 50.20
N ARG A 3 6.86 -40.60 51.36
CA ARG A 3 7.21 -39.34 52.05
C ARG A 3 7.05 -38.02 51.24
N TRP A 4 6.00 -37.23 51.53
CA TRP A 4 5.93 -35.79 51.27
C TRP A 4 5.87 -35.03 52.61
N ARG A 5 6.78 -34.07 52.82
CA ARG A 5 6.84 -33.26 54.04
C ARG A 5 7.23 -31.82 53.67
N ARG A 6 6.28 -30.88 53.83
CA ARG A 6 6.39 -29.40 54.01
C ARG A 6 7.21 -28.62 52.95
N ALA A 7 6.77 -27.50 52.37
CA ALA A 7 5.82 -26.46 52.78
C ALA A 7 5.52 -25.50 51.61
N GLY A 8 4.43 -24.72 51.70
CA GLY A 8 4.28 -23.42 51.01
C GLY A 8 3.28 -23.40 49.84
N GLY A 9 2.30 -22.50 49.89
CA GLY A 9 1.13 -22.44 49.01
C GLY A 9 1.25 -21.58 47.73
N SER A 10 0.17 -21.64 46.92
CA SER A 10 -0.29 -20.84 45.75
C SER A 10 0.78 -20.35 44.74
N PHE A 11 0.68 -20.60 43.42
CA PHE A 11 -0.46 -20.32 42.52
C PHE A 11 -0.43 -21.22 41.25
N PRO A 12 -1.57 -21.45 40.57
CA PRO A 12 -1.60 -21.87 39.17
C PRO A 12 -1.88 -20.65 38.28
N VAL A 13 -0.88 -20.12 37.57
CA VAL A 13 -1.11 -19.15 36.47
C VAL A 13 -0.18 -19.49 35.30
N GLY A 14 -0.40 -20.66 34.71
CA GLY A 14 0.28 -21.08 33.48
C GLY A 14 -0.41 -20.52 32.23
N TRP A 15 -0.69 -19.21 32.17
CA TRP A 15 -1.39 -18.55 31.04
C TRP A 15 -0.76 -17.20 30.65
N SER A 16 0.55 -17.05 30.84
CA SER A 16 1.30 -15.89 30.34
C SER A 16 2.66 -16.37 29.86
N VAL A 17 2.81 -16.49 28.54
CA VAL A 17 4.00 -16.25 27.67
C VAL A 17 3.78 -17.07 26.40
N LEU A 18 3.01 -16.55 25.44
CA LEU A 18 3.02 -16.98 24.03
C LEU A 18 2.33 -15.93 23.14
N LEU A 19 2.74 -14.66 23.26
CA LEU A 19 2.34 -13.58 22.35
C LEU A 19 3.49 -12.64 21.95
N TRP A 20 4.76 -13.06 22.06
CA TRP A 20 5.88 -12.14 21.85
C TRP A 20 7.10 -12.73 21.13
N LEU A 21 6.89 -13.59 20.13
CA LEU A 21 7.92 -13.96 19.16
C LEU A 21 7.33 -14.23 17.76
N PHE A 22 6.61 -13.27 17.19
CA PHE A 22 6.44 -13.22 15.73
C PHE A 22 6.78 -11.80 15.24
N PRO A 23 7.71 -11.66 14.29
CA PRO A 23 8.10 -10.37 13.76
C PRO A 23 6.94 -9.86 12.90
N VAL A 24 6.30 -8.75 13.30
CA VAL A 24 5.44 -8.00 12.40
C VAL A 24 6.34 -7.33 11.37
N ILE A 25 6.51 -8.07 10.26
CA ILE A 25 6.41 -7.63 8.87
C ILE A 25 7.12 -6.29 8.59
N THR A 26 8.27 -6.42 7.92
CA THR A 26 8.94 -5.41 7.10
C THR A 26 7.94 -4.42 6.48
N ARG A 27 8.05 -3.14 6.85
CA ARG A 27 7.41 -2.04 6.11
C ARG A 27 7.92 -2.11 4.67
N SER A 28 7.00 -2.40 3.75
CA SER A 28 7.24 -2.67 2.34
C SER A 28 8.12 -1.62 1.65
N GLY A 29 9.34 -1.99 1.27
CA GLY A 29 10.23 -1.19 0.41
C GLY A 29 9.78 -1.08 -1.06
N PHE A 30 8.56 -1.51 -1.39
CA PHE A 30 7.95 -1.39 -2.73
C PHE A 30 7.20 -0.07 -2.94
N VAL A 31 6.93 0.70 -1.87
CA VAL A 31 6.13 1.94 -1.92
C VAL A 31 6.94 3.11 -2.50
N TYR A 32 8.25 3.17 -2.26
CA TYR A 32 9.08 4.33 -2.63
C TYR A 32 9.45 4.44 -4.12
N PHE A 33 9.17 3.43 -4.95
CA PHE A 33 9.54 3.47 -6.37
C PHE A 33 8.38 3.94 -7.27
N THR A 34 7.13 3.64 -6.91
CA THR A 34 5.95 4.01 -7.69
C THR A 34 5.55 5.48 -7.48
N ASP A 35 5.74 6.00 -6.27
CA ASP A 35 5.26 7.34 -5.92
C ASP A 35 6.21 8.46 -6.37
N ARG A 36 7.50 8.16 -6.62
CA ARG A 36 8.49 9.18 -7.02
C ARG A 36 8.07 9.97 -8.26
N GLY A 37 7.48 9.31 -9.26
CA GLY A 37 7.01 9.99 -10.47
C GLY A 37 5.83 10.93 -10.21
N ILE A 38 4.93 10.54 -9.29
CA ILE A 38 3.76 11.33 -8.89
C ILE A 38 4.20 12.51 -8.03
N GLU A 39 5.11 12.29 -7.08
CA GLU A 39 5.70 13.35 -6.24
C GLU A 39 6.43 14.41 -7.08
N GLU A 40 7.20 14.00 -8.10
CA GLU A 40 7.86 14.93 -9.02
C GLU A 40 6.86 15.70 -9.90
N LEU A 41 5.77 15.06 -10.32
CA LEU A 41 4.70 15.73 -11.07
C LEU A 41 4.04 16.80 -10.19
N GLU A 42 3.66 16.46 -8.96
CA GLU A 42 3.06 17.37 -7.99
C GLU A 42 4.00 18.54 -7.66
N GLN A 43 5.27 18.26 -7.36
CA GLN A 43 6.25 19.31 -7.03
C GLN A 43 6.49 20.30 -8.17
N ARG A 44 6.42 19.83 -9.42
CA ARG A 44 6.76 20.65 -10.59
C ARG A 44 5.57 21.33 -11.24
N ARG A 45 4.37 20.72 -11.15
CA ARG A 45 3.16 21.15 -11.88
C ARG A 45 1.89 21.11 -11.04
N GLY A 46 1.97 20.93 -9.72
CA GLY A 46 0.78 20.79 -8.85
C GLY A 46 -0.15 22.01 -8.82
N GLU A 47 0.35 23.19 -9.17
CA GLU A 47 -0.47 24.41 -9.29
C GLU A 47 -1.06 24.62 -10.71
N GLU A 48 -0.72 23.75 -11.68
CA GLU A 48 -1.24 23.85 -13.04
C GLU A 48 -2.64 23.19 -13.14
N GLU A 49 -3.62 23.93 -13.64
CA GLU A 49 -4.94 23.39 -13.99
C GLU A 49 -4.96 22.96 -15.47
N VAL A 50 -5.44 21.75 -15.75
CA VAL A 50 -5.58 21.20 -17.10
C VAL A 50 -6.96 20.58 -17.30
N THR A 51 -7.40 20.50 -18.56
CA THR A 51 -8.65 19.83 -18.89
C THR A 51 -8.46 18.30 -18.99
N PHE A 52 -9.52 17.53 -18.75
CA PHE A 52 -9.49 16.08 -18.99
C PHE A 52 -9.26 15.74 -20.47
N GLU A 53 -9.68 16.59 -21.40
CA GLU A 53 -9.38 16.46 -22.82
C GLU A 53 -7.87 16.50 -23.07
N TRP A 54 -7.17 17.49 -22.51
CA TRP A 54 -5.72 17.60 -22.62
C TRP A 54 -5.00 16.40 -21.98
N LEU A 55 -5.46 15.95 -20.81
CA LEU A 55 -4.89 14.78 -20.15
C LEU A 55 -5.07 13.51 -21.02
N ALA A 56 -6.24 13.34 -21.62
CA ALA A 56 -6.52 12.20 -22.50
C ALA A 56 -5.60 12.18 -23.74
N GLU A 57 -5.27 13.34 -24.31
CA GLU A 57 -4.28 13.43 -25.39
C GLU A 57 -2.89 12.96 -24.93
N ARG A 58 -2.44 13.40 -23.74
CA ARG A 58 -1.13 12.99 -23.19
C ARG A 58 -1.06 11.50 -22.90
N LEU A 59 -2.16 10.89 -22.44
CA LEU A 59 -2.23 9.44 -22.22
C LEU A 59 -2.14 8.65 -23.53
N ARG A 60 -2.78 9.12 -24.62
CA ARG A 60 -2.68 8.50 -25.95
C ARG A 60 -1.26 8.56 -26.48
N GLU A 61 -0.64 9.74 -26.42
CA GLU A 61 0.75 9.95 -26.84
C GLU A 61 1.71 9.04 -26.05
N PHE A 62 1.47 8.84 -24.75
CA PHE A 62 2.24 7.91 -23.94
C PHE A 62 2.10 6.45 -24.40
N VAL A 63 0.89 5.98 -24.70
CA VAL A 63 0.64 4.61 -25.19
C VAL A 63 1.22 4.41 -26.60
N ASP A 64 1.12 5.42 -27.47
CA ASP A 64 1.70 5.39 -28.81
C ASP A 64 3.23 5.16 -28.76
N LEU A 65 3.89 5.76 -27.76
CA LEU A 65 5.33 5.59 -27.53
C LEU A 65 5.68 4.34 -26.73
N ASN A 66 4.76 3.81 -25.92
CA ASN A 66 4.98 2.68 -25.02
C ASN A 66 3.79 1.70 -25.07
N PRO A 67 3.64 0.92 -26.16
CA PRO A 67 2.45 0.08 -26.40
C PRO A 67 2.19 -0.97 -25.30
N GLU A 68 3.22 -1.40 -24.58
CA GLU A 68 3.09 -2.36 -23.48
C GLU A 68 2.25 -1.85 -22.29
N PHE A 69 1.99 -0.53 -22.23
CA PHE A 69 1.17 0.10 -21.20
C PHE A 69 -0.26 0.43 -21.65
N GLU A 70 -0.70 -0.02 -22.83
CA GLU A 70 -2.07 0.22 -23.32
C GLU A 70 -3.14 -0.18 -22.30
N VAL A 71 -3.12 -1.43 -21.84
CA VAL A 71 -4.13 -1.99 -20.90
C VAL A 71 -4.19 -1.22 -19.57
N PRO A 72 -3.08 -0.97 -18.85
CA PRO A 72 -3.17 -0.19 -17.61
C PRO A 72 -3.62 1.26 -17.85
N VAL A 73 -3.22 1.91 -18.95
CA VAL A 73 -3.66 3.28 -19.27
C VAL A 73 -5.14 3.34 -19.62
N GLU A 74 -5.65 2.37 -20.38
CA GLU A 74 -7.09 2.24 -20.68
C GLU A 74 -7.93 2.12 -19.39
N ARG A 75 -7.47 1.29 -18.44
CA ARG A 75 -8.13 1.14 -17.14
C ARG A 75 -8.10 2.42 -16.31
N LEU A 76 -6.99 3.14 -16.30
CA LEU A 76 -6.87 4.44 -15.63
C LEU A 76 -7.83 5.46 -16.24
N ALA A 77 -7.89 5.58 -17.56
CA ALA A 77 -8.79 6.49 -18.26
C ALA A 77 -10.26 6.17 -17.95
N THR A 78 -10.61 4.88 -17.94
CA THR A 78 -11.97 4.43 -17.57
C THR A 78 -12.30 4.75 -16.12
N TRP A 79 -11.34 4.66 -15.19
CA TRP A 79 -11.54 5.04 -13.80
C TRP A 79 -11.74 6.55 -13.65
N LEU A 80 -10.92 7.38 -14.32
CA LEU A 80 -11.05 8.85 -14.31
C LEU A 80 -12.40 9.31 -14.86
N ALA A 81 -12.89 8.68 -15.93
CA ALA A 81 -14.16 9.04 -16.55
C ALA A 81 -15.39 8.84 -15.64
N ARG A 82 -15.29 8.00 -14.61
CA ARG A 82 -16.38 7.75 -13.65
C ARG A 82 -16.50 8.83 -12.58
N LEU A 83 -15.50 9.68 -12.41
CA LEU A 83 -15.51 10.73 -11.39
C LEU A 83 -16.48 11.88 -11.73
N ASP A 84 -16.95 11.96 -12.99
CA ASP A 84 -17.94 12.95 -13.44
C ASP A 84 -19.40 12.48 -13.20
N ASP A 85 -19.59 11.24 -12.71
CA ASP A 85 -20.91 10.62 -12.49
C ASP A 85 -21.45 10.75 -11.03
N GLU A 86 -20.75 11.50 -10.15
CA GLU A 86 -21.20 11.85 -8.77
C GLU A 86 -21.39 13.36 -8.59
#